data_AF-A0ABC8SJ06-F1
#
_entry.id   AF-A0ABC8SJ06-F1
#
_cell.length_a   1.000
_cell.length_b   1.000
_cell.length_c   1.000
_cell.angle_alpha   90.00
_cell.angle_beta   90.00
_cell.angle_gamma   90.00
#
_symmetry.space_group_name_H-M   'P 1'
#
loop_
_entity.id
_entity.type
_entity.pdbx_description
1 polymer ?
#
loop_
_entity_poly.entity_id
_entity_poly.type
_entity_poly.pdbx_seq_one_letter_code
_entity_poly.pdbx_strand_id
1 'polypeptide(L)'
;MEDEDLKAIEEILREDRYGVVSEQNDDHGWQTVSYQKKNRRKQVKQTPENFSGGIGVGVSGDVFLSIEQHSEDRRRRLETQRAAIAAAVGDNSAVAGDGEDGSDVDGDFPGGVVENGDVKKSKPKKPKKPKVSVAEAAAKIDASDLYAFLLDIDASYESQQDIQLMRLADYFGRAFSKVNASQFPWMKIIKESSIAKMVDIPLGHIAEAVYKTSVDWLNQRSLDALGAFVLWSLDSILDDLALHQGPVKSKKMVQQAPPKSQVAIFVVLSMVLRRKPDVLISLLPIIKENSRYQGQDKLPVIVWAINQACQGDLVLGLFMWVHYLLPMLSSKSSCNPQSRDLILQLVERILSPPKAHTILVNGAVRKGERLVPPSALELLVRATFPAPSARVKATERFEAIYPTLKDVALAVAPGSKAMRLVTQQIMPFSVKAAGEGIPDLSREASDLFIWCLAQNPDCYKQWDDIYLDNIEASINILKKLSDEWKVHSVKHANHDSLKVTLKSFKEKNEKAMGSENDTARLASLKDAQKYCKIILGRVVRGHVCMKNIVFVTVAFAIGAAFISKAMPSWDLDKLFVKPNLP
;
A
#
# COMPACT_ATOMS: atom_id res chain seq x y z
N MET A 1 25.73 -5.23 30.99
CA MET A 1 25.36 -4.87 29.61
C MET A 1 23.91 -4.37 29.58
N GLU A 2 23.53 -3.53 30.55
CA GLU A 2 22.20 -2.92 30.68
C GLU A 2 22.30 -1.42 31.04
N ASP A 3 23.46 -0.94 31.53
CA ASP A 3 23.69 0.48 31.86
C ASP A 3 24.18 1.35 30.69
N GLU A 4 24.79 0.77 29.66
CA GLU A 4 25.28 1.55 28.51
C GLU A 4 24.15 1.95 27.56
N ASP A 5 23.13 1.10 27.40
CA ASP A 5 21.97 1.41 26.57
C ASP A 5 21.07 2.49 27.20
N LEU A 6 21.02 2.56 28.54
CA LEU A 6 20.28 3.62 29.24
C LEU A 6 20.97 4.99 29.08
N LYS A 7 22.30 5.02 29.13
CA LYS A 7 23.07 6.26 28.91
C LYS A 7 22.95 6.75 27.47
N ALA A 8 22.98 5.86 26.49
CA ALA A 8 22.81 6.22 25.08
C ALA A 8 21.43 6.85 24.80
N ILE A 9 20.37 6.37 25.46
CA ILE A 9 19.02 6.93 25.32
C ILE A 9 18.89 8.29 26.03
N GLU A 10 19.57 8.49 27.15
CA GLU A 10 19.57 9.76 27.89
C GLU A 10 20.38 10.87 27.18
N GLU A 11 21.43 10.49 26.44
CA GLU A 11 22.23 11.39 25.58
C GLU A 11 21.41 11.91 24.38
N ILE A 12 20.66 11.02 23.71
CA ILE A 12 19.78 11.37 22.57
C ILE A 12 18.65 12.31 23.01
N LEU A 13 18.15 12.18 24.24
CA LEU A 13 17.09 13.04 24.79
C LEU A 13 17.59 14.39 25.33
N ARG A 14 18.92 14.61 25.37
CA ARG A 14 19.56 15.88 25.76
C ARG A 14 19.90 16.76 24.57
N GLU A 15 20.28 16.20 23.42
CA GLU A 15 20.61 16.99 22.23
C GLU A 15 19.41 17.71 21.61
N ASP A 16 18.18 17.18 21.79
CA ASP A 16 16.95 17.82 21.28
C ASP A 16 16.46 19.02 22.12
N ARG A 17 17.16 19.39 23.21
CA ARG A 17 16.68 20.42 24.16
C ARG A 17 17.46 21.74 24.19
N TYR A 18 18.46 21.92 23.33
CA TYR A 18 19.18 23.20 23.20
C TYR A 18 19.37 23.62 21.73
N GLY A 19 18.31 24.20 21.15
CA GLY A 19 18.38 25.02 19.94
C GLY A 19 17.88 26.43 20.24
N VAL A 20 18.75 27.26 20.82
CA VAL A 20 18.47 28.68 21.07
C VAL A 20 18.71 29.48 19.80
N VAL A 21 17.77 30.40 19.56
CA VAL A 21 17.74 31.43 18.51
C VAL A 21 19.00 32.32 18.54
N SER A 22 19.61 32.56 17.39
CA SER A 22 20.46 33.74 17.19
C SER A 22 20.13 34.41 15.85
N GLU A 23 19.54 35.59 15.93
CA GLU A 23 19.47 36.57 14.85
C GLU A 23 20.88 37.03 14.47
N GLN A 24 21.23 36.98 13.18
CA GLN A 24 22.24 37.86 12.59
C GLN A 24 21.79 38.21 11.17
N ASN A 25 21.42 39.48 11.01
CA ASN A 25 21.46 40.18 9.73
C ASN A 25 22.90 40.17 9.22
N ASP A 26 23.11 39.82 7.95
CA ASP A 26 24.08 40.54 7.13
C ASP A 26 23.71 40.46 5.65
N ASP A 27 23.93 41.61 5.02
CA ASP A 27 23.54 42.05 3.70
C ASP A 27 24.53 41.56 2.61
N HIS A 28 24.11 41.71 1.35
CA HIS A 28 24.88 41.76 0.11
C HIS A 28 24.87 40.56 -0.87
N GLY A 29 24.22 40.82 -2.02
CA GLY A 29 24.97 40.94 -3.27
C GLY A 29 24.88 39.79 -4.27
N TRP A 30 24.04 39.94 -5.29
CA TRP A 30 24.07 39.12 -6.51
C TRP A 30 25.45 39.20 -7.20
N GLN A 31 26.07 38.06 -7.50
CA GLN A 31 27.22 37.98 -8.40
C GLN A 31 26.92 37.14 -9.64
N THR A 32 26.87 37.82 -10.78
CA THR A 32 26.75 37.29 -12.13
C THR A 32 28.10 36.76 -12.59
N VAL A 33 28.24 35.46 -12.86
CA VAL A 33 29.47 34.89 -13.44
C VAL A 33 29.29 34.74 -14.95
N SER A 34 30.04 35.53 -15.72
CA SER A 34 30.07 35.50 -17.18
C SER A 34 31.11 34.48 -17.68
N TYR A 35 30.77 33.75 -18.75
CA TYR A 35 31.67 32.80 -19.42
C TYR A 35 32.55 33.52 -20.46
N GLN A 36 33.87 33.33 -20.38
CA GLN A 36 34.78 33.63 -21.48
C GLN A 36 35.01 32.42 -22.39
N LYS A 37 34.86 32.70 -23.68
CA LYS A 37 34.92 31.81 -24.85
C LYS A 37 36.35 31.84 -25.41
N LYS A 38 37.01 30.69 -25.63
CA LYS A 38 38.18 30.63 -26.53
C LYS A 38 38.40 29.27 -27.22
N ASN A 39 38.91 29.39 -28.45
CA ASN A 39 38.96 28.40 -29.53
C ASN A 39 40.10 27.37 -29.45
N ARG A 40 39.75 26.13 -29.84
CA ARG A 40 40.44 25.10 -30.65
C ARG A 40 41.91 25.31 -31.07
N ARG A 41 42.79 24.33 -30.74
CA ARG A 41 43.82 23.75 -31.66
C ARG A 41 44.40 22.42 -31.14
N LYS A 42 44.80 21.57 -32.10
CA LYS A 42 45.29 20.18 -31.99
C LYS A 42 46.74 20.12 -31.48
N GLN A 43 47.13 19.05 -30.78
CA GLN A 43 48.45 18.42 -30.93
C GLN A 43 48.47 16.96 -30.45
N VAL A 44 49.46 16.23 -30.97
CA VAL A 44 49.59 14.78 -31.15
C VAL A 44 50.48 14.15 -30.06
N LYS A 45 50.25 12.85 -29.81
CA LYS A 45 50.91 11.90 -28.88
C LYS A 45 52.44 11.95 -28.79
N GLN A 46 52.97 11.71 -27.58
CA GLN A 46 54.12 10.82 -27.31
C GLN A 46 53.92 10.09 -25.96
N THR A 47 54.33 8.82 -25.92
CA THR A 47 54.46 7.85 -24.79
C THR A 47 55.94 7.41 -24.77
N PRO A 48 56.57 6.89 -23.68
CA PRO A 48 56.12 5.70 -22.93
C PRO A 48 56.45 5.58 -21.40
N GLU A 49 55.69 4.69 -20.75
CA GLU A 49 56.03 3.69 -19.67
C GLU A 49 56.67 4.14 -18.32
N ASN A 50 56.36 3.58 -17.14
CA ASN A 50 55.42 2.54 -16.66
C ASN A 50 55.40 2.64 -15.10
N PHE A 51 54.25 2.41 -14.44
CA PHE A 51 54.10 1.51 -13.26
C PHE A 51 52.63 1.42 -12.75
N SER A 52 52.17 0.17 -12.65
CA SER A 52 51.08 -0.41 -11.83
C SER A 52 49.59 -0.19 -12.18
N GLY A 53 48.93 -1.31 -12.54
CA GLY A 53 47.73 -1.81 -11.84
C GLY A 53 46.35 -1.53 -12.45
N GLY A 54 45.85 -2.42 -13.32
CA GLY A 54 44.43 -2.47 -13.72
C GLY A 54 44.14 -3.45 -14.85
N ILE A 55 43.48 -4.57 -14.53
CA ILE A 55 42.99 -5.55 -15.53
C ILE A 55 41.77 -4.94 -16.23
N GLY A 56 41.99 -4.45 -17.44
CA GLY A 56 40.95 -4.27 -18.43
C GLY A 56 41.05 -5.39 -19.47
N VAL A 57 39.97 -6.15 -19.66
CA VAL A 57 39.72 -6.83 -20.93
C VAL A 57 38.59 -6.06 -21.61
N GLY A 58 38.97 -5.27 -22.61
CA GLY A 58 38.02 -4.70 -23.55
C GLY A 58 37.49 -5.82 -24.44
N VAL A 59 36.19 -6.06 -24.41
CA VAL A 59 35.50 -6.85 -25.42
C VAL A 59 34.77 -5.88 -26.33
N SER A 60 35.30 -5.78 -27.56
CA SER A 60 34.67 -5.16 -28.72
C SER A 60 33.23 -5.66 -28.89
N GLY A 61 32.31 -4.74 -29.20
CA GLY A 61 30.85 -4.94 -29.25
C GLY A 61 30.32 -5.82 -30.37
N ASP A 62 30.92 -6.98 -30.62
CA ASP A 62 30.51 -7.90 -31.71
C ASP A 62 30.14 -9.32 -31.24
N VAL A 63 30.26 -9.60 -29.94
CA VAL A 63 29.90 -10.93 -29.37
C VAL A 63 28.39 -11.15 -29.37
N PHE A 64 27.60 -10.12 -29.04
CA PHE A 64 26.14 -10.24 -28.96
C PHE A 64 25.46 -10.28 -30.34
N LEU A 65 26.03 -9.64 -31.36
CA LEU A 65 25.54 -9.72 -32.74
C LEU A 65 25.82 -11.11 -33.34
N SER A 66 27.02 -11.65 -33.10
CA SER A 66 27.38 -12.99 -33.56
C SER A 66 26.51 -14.09 -32.93
N ILE A 67 26.13 -13.90 -31.66
CA ILE A 67 25.22 -14.83 -30.95
C ILE A 67 23.77 -14.69 -31.44
N GLU A 68 23.27 -13.48 -31.68
CA GLU A 68 21.93 -13.25 -32.26
C GLU A 68 21.83 -13.82 -33.69
N GLN A 69 22.88 -13.68 -34.49
CA GLN A 69 22.92 -14.26 -35.84
C GLN A 69 22.92 -15.80 -35.80
N HIS A 70 23.64 -16.38 -34.84
CA HIS A 70 23.68 -17.84 -34.66
C HIS A 70 22.36 -18.42 -34.10
N SER A 71 21.58 -17.64 -33.34
CA SER A 71 20.24 -18.04 -32.91
C SER A 71 19.21 -17.93 -34.05
N GLU A 72 19.28 -16.87 -34.86
CA GLU A 72 18.44 -16.70 -36.06
C GLU A 72 18.68 -17.81 -37.10
N ASP A 73 19.93 -18.21 -37.33
CA ASP A 73 20.27 -19.31 -38.25
C ASP A 73 19.79 -20.67 -37.75
N ARG A 74 19.84 -20.93 -36.43
CA ARG A 74 19.25 -22.15 -35.85
C ARG A 74 17.73 -22.17 -36.00
N ARG A 75 17.06 -21.02 -35.83
CA ARG A 75 15.61 -20.91 -35.99
C ARG A 75 15.17 -21.16 -37.43
N ARG A 76 15.91 -20.62 -38.41
CA ARG A 76 15.69 -20.92 -39.83
C ARG A 76 15.83 -22.41 -40.12
N ARG A 77 16.84 -23.09 -39.57
CA ARG A 77 17.02 -24.55 -39.76
C ARG A 77 15.86 -25.36 -39.19
N LEU A 78 15.33 -24.97 -38.03
CA LEU A 78 14.16 -25.63 -37.42
C LEU A 78 12.85 -25.36 -38.20
N GLU A 79 12.67 -24.15 -38.71
CA GLU A 79 11.54 -23.79 -39.59
C GLU A 79 11.60 -24.58 -40.91
N THR A 80 12.79 -24.71 -41.53
CA THR A 80 12.99 -25.54 -42.72
C THR A 80 12.76 -27.03 -42.46
N GLN A 81 13.19 -27.55 -41.30
CA GLN A 81 12.90 -28.93 -40.91
C GLN A 81 11.39 -29.16 -40.66
N ARG A 82 10.69 -28.22 -40.01
CA ARG A 82 9.23 -28.28 -39.84
C ARG A 82 8.49 -28.24 -41.18
N ALA A 83 8.95 -27.40 -42.12
CA ALA A 83 8.37 -27.33 -43.47
C ALA A 83 8.61 -28.62 -44.26
N ALA A 84 9.80 -29.23 -44.15
CA ALA A 84 10.12 -30.51 -44.79
C ALA A 84 9.28 -31.68 -44.22
N ILE A 85 9.05 -31.70 -42.91
CA ILE A 85 8.19 -32.69 -42.26
C ILE A 85 6.72 -32.50 -42.67
N ALA A 86 6.25 -31.25 -42.79
CA ALA A 86 4.90 -30.96 -43.27
C ALA A 86 4.71 -31.36 -44.75
N ALA A 87 5.74 -31.19 -45.59
CA ALA A 87 5.72 -31.64 -46.97
C ALA A 87 5.77 -33.18 -47.12
N ALA A 88 6.39 -33.89 -46.17
CA ALA A 88 6.45 -35.35 -46.17
C ALA A 88 5.15 -36.05 -45.70
N VAL A 89 4.24 -35.31 -45.07
CA VAL A 89 2.97 -35.84 -44.53
C VAL A 89 1.76 -35.54 -45.44
N GLY A 90 1.95 -34.78 -46.52
CA GLY A 90 0.89 -34.38 -47.44
C GLY A 90 1.07 -34.91 -48.85
N ASP A 91 0.92 -36.22 -49.07
CA ASP A 91 0.46 -36.73 -50.38
C ASP A 91 -0.22 -38.11 -50.24
N ASN A 92 -1.54 -38.09 -50.09
CA ASN A 92 -2.42 -39.20 -50.44
C ASN A 92 -3.85 -38.64 -50.54
N SER A 93 -4.17 -38.07 -51.70
CA SER A 93 -5.44 -38.30 -52.42
C SER A 93 -5.53 -37.38 -53.63
N ALA A 94 -5.35 -37.99 -54.79
CA ALA A 94 -5.75 -37.45 -56.08
C ALA A 94 -7.27 -37.38 -56.19
N VAL A 95 -7.83 -36.26 -56.66
CA VAL A 95 -8.98 -36.23 -57.60
C VAL A 95 -8.87 -34.96 -58.46
N ALA A 96 -8.99 -35.17 -59.77
CA ALA A 96 -8.94 -34.21 -60.86
C ALA A 96 -10.17 -33.29 -60.95
N GLY A 97 -10.04 -32.18 -61.68
CA GLY A 97 -11.15 -31.32 -62.09
C GLY A 97 -10.66 -30.14 -62.92
N ASP A 98 -10.73 -30.31 -64.24
CA ASP A 98 -10.30 -29.46 -65.35
C ASP A 98 -11.31 -28.34 -65.66
N GLY A 99 -10.91 -27.27 -66.37
CA GLY A 99 -11.84 -26.31 -67.00
C GLY A 99 -11.43 -24.84 -67.11
N GLU A 100 -10.74 -24.50 -68.21
CA GLU A 100 -10.87 -23.33 -69.12
C GLU A 100 -12.17 -22.49 -69.02
N ASP A 101 -12.36 -21.24 -69.49
CA ASP A 101 -11.67 -20.16 -70.23
C ASP A 101 -12.74 -19.02 -70.36
N GLY A 102 -12.38 -17.79 -70.77
CA GLY A 102 -13.34 -16.89 -71.47
C GLY A 102 -13.63 -15.48 -70.93
N SER A 103 -12.80 -14.52 -71.38
CA SER A 103 -13.11 -13.22 -72.05
C SER A 103 -14.32 -12.31 -71.68
N ASP A 104 -13.98 -11.05 -71.38
CA ASP A 104 -14.41 -9.74 -71.95
C ASP A 104 -15.89 -9.38 -72.25
N VAL A 105 -16.25 -8.12 -71.93
CA VAL A 105 -16.66 -7.03 -72.88
C VAL A 105 -17.55 -5.96 -72.19
N ASP A 106 -17.12 -4.69 -72.34
CA ASP A 106 -17.82 -3.38 -72.51
C ASP A 106 -19.13 -3.07 -71.74
N GLY A 107 -19.41 -1.86 -71.24
CA GLY A 107 -18.95 -0.51 -71.54
C GLY A 107 -20.19 0.39 -71.59
N ASP A 108 -20.23 1.51 -70.85
CA ASP A 108 -21.04 2.67 -71.24
C ASP A 108 -20.67 3.96 -70.49
N PHE A 109 -20.54 5.04 -71.26
CA PHE A 109 -20.41 6.46 -70.87
C PHE A 109 -21.55 7.19 -71.60
N PRO A 110 -22.13 8.30 -71.09
CA PRO A 110 -21.57 9.61 -71.50
C PRO A 110 -21.81 10.82 -70.58
N GLY A 111 -20.98 11.85 -70.81
CA GLY A 111 -21.24 13.28 -70.59
C GLY A 111 -20.86 13.82 -69.21
N GLY A 112 -19.97 14.78 -69.00
CA GLY A 112 -19.38 15.80 -69.86
C GLY A 112 -19.49 17.15 -69.13
N VAL A 113 -18.36 17.80 -68.81
CA VAL A 113 -18.11 19.27 -68.77
C VAL A 113 -16.73 19.54 -68.14
N VAL A 114 -15.94 20.30 -68.90
CA VAL A 114 -14.61 20.92 -68.72
C VAL A 114 -14.64 21.93 -67.54
N GLU A 115 -13.60 22.39 -66.82
CA GLU A 115 -12.18 22.60 -67.08
C GLU A 115 -11.48 23.06 -65.76
N ASN A 116 -10.14 22.92 -65.72
CA ASN A 116 -9.13 23.65 -64.93
C ASN A 116 -8.97 23.46 -63.40
N GLY A 117 -7.78 22.98 -63.02
CA GLY A 117 -7.24 23.14 -61.67
C GLY A 117 -6.08 22.20 -61.32
N ASP A 118 -4.86 22.59 -61.68
CA ASP A 118 -3.56 22.23 -61.09
C ASP A 118 -3.24 20.78 -60.69
N VAL A 119 -2.21 20.25 -61.39
CA VAL A 119 -1.50 19.01 -61.08
C VAL A 119 -0.79 19.13 -59.73
N LYS A 120 -1.45 18.68 -58.66
CA LYS A 120 -0.80 18.36 -57.39
C LYS A 120 -0.53 16.86 -57.33
N LYS A 121 0.72 16.46 -57.66
CA LYS A 121 1.24 15.10 -57.45
C LYS A 121 0.84 14.61 -56.05
N SER A 122 -0.07 13.65 -55.99
CA SER A 122 -0.43 12.95 -54.77
C SER A 122 0.80 12.17 -54.29
N LYS A 123 1.38 12.59 -53.17
CA LYS A 123 2.31 11.74 -52.42
C LYS A 123 1.59 10.41 -52.15
N PRO A 124 2.17 9.24 -52.45
CA PRO A 124 1.53 7.97 -52.17
C PRO A 124 1.21 7.92 -50.67
N LYS A 125 -0.06 7.65 -50.33
CA LYS A 125 -0.47 7.34 -48.97
C LYS A 125 0.39 6.15 -48.53
N LYS A 126 1.32 6.38 -47.60
CA LYS A 126 2.01 5.29 -46.89
C LYS A 126 0.94 4.29 -46.47
N PRO A 127 1.07 2.98 -46.79
CA PRO A 127 0.09 1.99 -46.34
C PRO A 127 -0.07 2.15 -44.82
N LYS A 128 -1.31 2.35 -44.37
CA LYS A 128 -1.63 2.42 -42.95
C LYS A 128 -1.09 1.12 -42.34
N LYS A 129 -0.04 1.21 -41.53
CA LYS A 129 0.46 0.06 -40.75
C LYS A 129 -0.76 -0.57 -40.06
N PRO A 130 -0.93 -1.91 -40.13
CA PRO A 130 -2.06 -2.57 -39.49
C PRO A 130 -2.10 -2.15 -38.01
N LYS A 131 -3.25 -1.63 -37.57
CA LYS A 131 -3.48 -1.22 -36.18
C LYS A 131 -3.64 -2.48 -35.33
N VAL A 132 -2.55 -3.12 -34.95
CA VAL A 132 -2.60 -4.28 -34.05
C VAL A 132 -2.93 -3.79 -32.65
N SER A 133 -4.02 -4.29 -32.08
CA SER A 133 -4.42 -3.99 -30.70
C SER A 133 -3.58 -4.78 -29.69
N VAL A 134 -3.59 -4.37 -28.41
CA VAL A 134 -2.91 -5.12 -27.33
C VAL A 134 -3.46 -6.55 -27.24
N ALA A 135 -4.79 -6.71 -27.34
CA ALA A 135 -5.45 -8.01 -27.30
C ALA A 135 -5.01 -8.92 -28.45
N GLU A 136 -4.96 -8.42 -29.69
CA GLU A 136 -4.51 -9.19 -30.85
C GLU A 136 -3.05 -9.62 -30.76
N ALA A 137 -2.19 -8.79 -30.18
CA ALA A 137 -0.79 -9.12 -29.96
C ALA A 137 -0.63 -10.16 -28.85
N ALA A 138 -1.36 -9.99 -27.73
CA ALA A 138 -1.34 -10.91 -26.60
C ALA A 138 -1.88 -12.30 -26.95
N ALA A 139 -2.93 -12.38 -27.77
CA ALA A 139 -3.52 -13.64 -28.22
C ALA A 139 -2.57 -14.50 -29.10
N LYS A 140 -1.50 -13.91 -29.63
CA LYS A 140 -0.49 -14.62 -30.44
C LYS A 140 0.66 -15.20 -29.61
N ILE A 141 0.70 -14.91 -28.31
CA ILE A 141 1.73 -15.45 -27.43
C ILE A 141 1.34 -16.88 -27.09
N ASP A 142 2.19 -17.83 -27.50
CA ASP A 142 2.02 -19.24 -27.18
C ASP A 142 2.72 -19.58 -25.86
N ALA A 143 2.03 -20.30 -24.98
CA ALA A 143 2.56 -20.65 -23.66
C ALA A 143 3.70 -21.69 -23.75
N SER A 144 3.68 -22.58 -24.74
CA SER A 144 4.71 -23.60 -24.92
C SER A 144 6.00 -22.99 -25.48
N ASP A 145 5.87 -22.07 -26.44
CA ASP A 145 6.97 -21.26 -26.96
C ASP A 145 7.61 -20.41 -25.85
N LEU A 146 6.79 -19.73 -25.03
CA LEU A 146 7.29 -19.00 -23.87
C LEU A 146 8.02 -19.95 -22.90
N TYR A 147 7.45 -21.10 -22.56
CA TYR A 147 8.10 -22.06 -21.66
C TYR A 147 9.45 -22.54 -22.19
N ALA A 148 9.53 -22.88 -23.48
CA ALA A 148 10.79 -23.27 -24.12
C ALA A 148 11.82 -22.14 -24.09
N PHE A 149 11.39 -20.90 -24.32
CA PHE A 149 12.25 -19.71 -24.22
C PHE A 149 12.78 -19.51 -22.78
N LEU A 150 11.93 -19.70 -21.76
CA LEU A 150 12.31 -19.60 -20.36
C LEU A 150 13.38 -20.63 -19.96
N LEU A 151 13.28 -21.86 -20.48
CA LEU A 151 14.29 -22.89 -20.26
C LEU A 151 15.64 -22.54 -20.92
N ASP A 152 15.60 -21.98 -22.14
CA ASP A 152 16.80 -21.56 -22.86
C ASP A 152 17.53 -20.40 -22.15
N ILE A 153 16.79 -19.41 -21.62
CA ILE A 153 17.40 -18.32 -20.86
C ILE A 153 17.92 -18.78 -19.49
N ASP A 154 17.26 -19.73 -18.82
CA ASP A 154 17.76 -20.30 -17.57
C ASP A 154 19.09 -21.02 -17.81
N ALA A 155 19.20 -21.80 -18.89
CA ALA A 155 20.43 -22.47 -19.27
C ALA A 155 21.54 -21.50 -19.74
N SER A 156 21.18 -20.47 -20.50
CA SER A 156 22.14 -19.53 -21.09
C SER A 156 22.67 -18.50 -20.09
N TYR A 157 21.92 -18.20 -19.04
CA TYR A 157 22.19 -17.12 -18.08
C TYR A 157 22.04 -17.56 -16.63
N GLU A 158 22.41 -18.79 -16.29
CA GLU A 158 22.14 -19.46 -15.00
C GLU A 158 22.43 -18.59 -13.76
N SER A 159 23.53 -17.84 -13.77
CA SER A 159 23.96 -16.96 -12.66
C SER A 159 23.57 -15.49 -12.80
N GLN A 160 22.92 -15.10 -13.90
CA GLN A 160 22.69 -13.70 -14.29
C GLN A 160 21.19 -13.39 -14.33
N GLN A 161 20.54 -13.41 -13.17
CA GLN A 161 19.09 -13.23 -13.06
C GLN A 161 18.59 -11.88 -13.61
N ASP A 162 19.41 -10.83 -13.51
CA ASP A 162 19.09 -9.53 -14.09
C ASP A 162 18.95 -9.61 -15.61
N ILE A 163 19.86 -10.35 -16.27
CA ILE A 163 19.80 -10.58 -17.72
C ILE A 163 18.61 -11.47 -18.06
N GLN A 164 18.34 -12.53 -17.29
CA GLN A 164 17.15 -13.37 -17.48
C GLN A 164 15.86 -12.54 -17.48
N LEU A 165 15.71 -11.63 -16.50
CA LEU A 165 14.55 -10.75 -16.39
C LEU A 165 14.46 -9.74 -17.55
N MET A 166 15.59 -9.21 -18.01
CA MET A 166 15.63 -8.38 -19.23
C MET A 166 15.21 -9.19 -20.46
N ARG A 167 15.64 -10.44 -20.60
CA ARG A 167 15.25 -11.31 -21.71
C ARG A 167 13.76 -11.65 -21.70
N LEU A 168 13.17 -11.83 -20.52
CA LEU A 168 11.72 -11.96 -20.39
C LEU A 168 11.00 -10.71 -20.91
N ALA A 169 11.45 -9.51 -20.51
CA ALA A 169 10.88 -8.26 -21.00
C ALA A 169 11.06 -8.11 -22.52
N ASP A 170 12.21 -8.52 -23.08
CA ASP A 170 12.47 -8.54 -24.52
C ASP A 170 11.52 -9.49 -25.26
N TYR A 171 11.22 -10.67 -24.72
CA TYR A 171 10.28 -11.63 -25.31
C TYR A 171 8.90 -10.99 -25.50
N PHE A 172 8.35 -10.41 -24.42
CA PHE A 172 7.10 -9.65 -24.49
C PHE A 172 7.23 -8.40 -25.37
N GLY A 173 8.39 -7.74 -25.37
CA GLY A 173 8.69 -6.60 -26.22
C GLY A 173 8.60 -6.93 -27.71
N ARG A 174 9.12 -8.09 -28.12
CA ARG A 174 9.00 -8.64 -29.48
C ARG A 174 7.55 -8.97 -29.81
N ALA A 175 6.82 -9.62 -28.89
CA ALA A 175 5.41 -9.95 -29.07
C ALA A 175 4.52 -8.71 -29.27
N PHE A 176 4.79 -7.63 -28.51
CA PHE A 176 4.04 -6.38 -28.58
C PHE A 176 4.62 -5.33 -29.55
N SER A 177 5.68 -5.66 -30.30
CA SER A 177 6.39 -4.71 -31.18
C SER A 177 5.51 -4.05 -32.26
N LYS A 178 4.41 -4.70 -32.66
CA LYS A 178 3.44 -4.19 -33.65
C LYS A 178 2.34 -3.31 -33.04
N VAL A 179 2.24 -3.23 -31.71
CA VAL A 179 1.25 -2.38 -31.02
C VAL A 179 1.69 -0.93 -31.08
N ASN A 180 0.84 -0.07 -31.67
CA ASN A 180 1.09 1.37 -31.70
C ASN A 180 0.77 2.01 -30.34
N ALA A 181 1.44 3.09 -29.97
CA ALA A 181 1.15 3.89 -28.77
C ALA A 181 -0.33 4.31 -28.66
N SER A 182 -1.01 4.56 -29.79
CA SER A 182 -2.45 4.87 -29.78
C SER A 182 -3.35 3.70 -29.32
N GLN A 183 -2.85 2.47 -29.39
CA GLN A 183 -3.55 1.25 -28.96
C GLN A 183 -3.28 0.92 -27.49
N PHE A 184 -2.32 1.61 -26.86
CA PHE A 184 -2.03 1.52 -25.44
C PHE A 184 -1.72 2.91 -24.86
N PRO A 185 -2.73 3.79 -24.74
CA PRO A 185 -2.57 5.13 -24.19
C PRO A 185 -2.44 5.07 -22.66
N TRP A 186 -1.36 4.47 -22.18
CA TRP A 186 -1.16 4.11 -20.77
C TRP A 186 -1.31 5.31 -19.82
N MET A 187 -0.84 6.50 -20.22
CA MET A 187 -1.00 7.71 -19.41
C MET A 187 -2.46 8.07 -19.19
N LYS A 188 -3.29 7.94 -20.24
CA LYS A 188 -4.74 8.18 -20.15
C LYS A 188 -5.40 7.12 -19.28
N ILE A 189 -4.99 5.86 -19.46
CA ILE A 189 -5.49 4.74 -18.67
C ILE A 189 -5.21 4.97 -17.19
N ILE A 190 -3.97 5.31 -16.83
CA ILE A 190 -3.55 5.50 -15.44
C ILE A 190 -4.13 6.77 -14.81
N LYS A 191 -4.29 7.85 -15.57
CA LYS A 191 -4.80 9.13 -15.05
C LYS A 191 -6.32 9.23 -15.00
N GLU A 192 -7.03 8.64 -15.97
CA GLU A 192 -8.47 8.85 -16.15
C GLU A 192 -9.33 7.62 -15.82
N SER A 193 -8.74 6.42 -15.76
CA SER A 193 -9.51 5.22 -15.40
C SER A 193 -9.63 5.06 -13.89
N SER A 194 -10.76 4.52 -13.44
CA SER A 194 -10.92 4.07 -12.04
C SER A 194 -9.81 3.09 -11.66
N ILE A 195 -9.37 3.10 -10.40
CA ILE A 195 -8.41 2.13 -9.83
C ILE A 195 -8.80 0.67 -10.14
N ALA A 196 -10.11 0.36 -10.18
CA ALA A 196 -10.59 -0.97 -10.49
C ALA A 196 -10.28 -1.43 -11.92
N LYS A 197 -10.52 -0.57 -12.92
CA LYS A 197 -10.24 -0.88 -14.33
C LYS A 197 -8.75 -0.85 -14.67
N MET A 198 -8.02 0.02 -13.99
CA MET A 198 -6.58 0.20 -14.15
C MET A 198 -5.79 -1.09 -13.89
N VAL A 199 -6.22 -1.91 -12.93
CA VAL A 199 -5.44 -3.06 -12.47
C VAL A 199 -5.38 -4.17 -13.51
N ASP A 200 -6.46 -4.34 -14.28
CA ASP A 200 -6.61 -5.41 -15.27
C ASP A 200 -5.94 -5.06 -16.59
N ILE A 201 -5.41 -3.85 -16.75
CA ILE A 201 -4.72 -3.45 -17.97
C ILE A 201 -3.23 -3.32 -17.65
N PRO A 202 -2.33 -4.05 -18.35
CA PRO A 202 -2.55 -4.84 -19.57
C PRO A 202 -2.86 -6.34 -19.38
N LEU A 203 -2.89 -6.86 -18.14
CA LEU A 203 -2.92 -8.31 -17.90
C LEU A 203 -4.19 -9.03 -18.35
N GLY A 204 -5.34 -8.36 -18.40
CA GLY A 204 -6.62 -8.93 -18.81
C GLY A 204 -6.67 -9.36 -20.27
N HIS A 205 -5.65 -9.03 -21.07
CA HIS A 205 -5.48 -9.52 -22.44
C HIS A 205 -4.54 -10.73 -22.55
N ILE A 206 -3.77 -11.04 -21.50
CA ILE A 206 -2.82 -12.14 -21.49
C ILE A 206 -3.59 -13.44 -21.23
N ALA A 207 -3.35 -14.47 -22.05
CA ALA A 207 -3.93 -15.78 -21.81
C ALA A 207 -3.46 -16.38 -20.48
N GLU A 208 -4.36 -17.03 -19.74
CA GLU A 208 -4.07 -17.59 -18.41
C GLU A 208 -2.86 -18.53 -18.40
N ALA A 209 -2.70 -19.36 -19.44
CA ALA A 209 -1.56 -20.26 -19.58
C ALA A 209 -0.22 -19.50 -19.69
N VAL A 210 -0.19 -18.39 -20.44
CA VAL A 210 0.99 -17.52 -20.58
C VAL A 210 1.28 -16.84 -19.25
N TYR A 211 0.25 -16.28 -18.61
CA TYR A 211 0.36 -15.65 -17.29
C TYR A 211 0.95 -16.62 -16.27
N LYS A 212 0.35 -17.81 -16.13
CA LYS A 212 0.80 -18.86 -15.20
C LYS A 212 2.26 -19.26 -15.46
N THR A 213 2.61 -19.51 -16.71
CA THR A 213 3.99 -19.87 -17.11
C THR A 213 4.99 -18.79 -16.69
N SER A 214 4.68 -17.51 -16.96
CA SER A 214 5.53 -16.39 -16.55
C SER A 214 5.66 -16.26 -15.03
N VAL A 215 4.55 -16.31 -14.28
CA VAL A 215 4.58 -16.10 -12.83
C VAL A 215 5.22 -17.26 -12.08
N ASP A 216 5.06 -18.49 -12.55
CA ASP A 216 5.70 -19.67 -11.96
C ASP A 216 7.22 -19.60 -12.11
N TRP A 217 7.71 -19.08 -13.24
CA TRP A 217 9.13 -18.83 -13.48
C TRP A 217 9.66 -17.64 -12.66
N LEU A 218 8.93 -16.51 -12.64
CA LEU A 218 9.29 -15.33 -11.83
C LEU A 218 9.38 -15.65 -10.33
N ASN A 219 8.56 -16.60 -9.86
CA ASN A 219 8.54 -17.01 -8.46
C ASN A 219 9.87 -17.64 -7.98
N GLN A 220 10.69 -18.11 -8.92
CA GLN A 220 11.99 -18.75 -8.68
C GLN A 220 13.15 -17.74 -8.63
N ARG A 221 12.92 -16.48 -9.01
CA ARG A 221 13.94 -15.42 -8.96
C ARG A 221 14.12 -14.88 -7.55
N SER A 222 15.33 -14.37 -7.25
CA SER A 222 15.64 -13.75 -5.96
C SER A 222 14.89 -12.42 -5.80
N LEU A 223 14.65 -12.02 -4.54
CA LEU A 223 14.02 -10.72 -4.26
C LEU A 223 14.88 -9.56 -4.75
N ASP A 224 16.21 -9.69 -4.71
CA ASP A 224 17.13 -8.62 -5.13
C ASP A 224 17.07 -8.39 -6.64
N ALA A 225 17.11 -9.47 -7.44
CA ALA A 225 17.01 -9.37 -8.90
C ALA A 225 15.64 -8.81 -9.33
N LEU A 226 14.56 -9.27 -8.68
CA LEU A 226 13.23 -8.71 -8.91
C LEU A 226 13.14 -7.24 -8.47
N GLY A 227 13.82 -6.85 -7.39
CA GLY A 227 13.92 -5.46 -6.93
C GLY A 227 14.60 -4.56 -7.94
N ALA A 228 15.77 -4.97 -8.45
CA ALA A 228 16.48 -4.27 -9.51
C ALA A 228 15.61 -4.13 -10.77
N PHE A 229 14.91 -5.19 -11.16
CA PHE A 229 14.00 -5.17 -12.30
C PHE A 229 12.80 -4.22 -12.10
N VAL A 230 12.21 -4.19 -10.91
CA VAL A 230 11.10 -3.29 -10.59
C VAL A 230 11.56 -1.83 -10.67
N LEU A 231 12.72 -1.49 -10.11
CA LEU A 231 13.29 -0.13 -10.22
C LEU A 231 13.56 0.24 -11.68
N TRP A 232 14.22 -0.63 -12.45
CA TRP A 232 14.48 -0.40 -13.88
C TRP A 232 13.19 -0.18 -14.69
N SER A 233 12.14 -0.95 -14.38
CA SER A 233 10.84 -0.84 -15.04
C SER A 233 10.13 0.47 -14.68
N LEU A 234 10.14 0.85 -13.39
CA LEU A 234 9.58 2.12 -12.93
C LEU A 234 10.34 3.31 -13.52
N ASP A 235 11.67 3.26 -13.54
CA ASP A 235 12.52 4.27 -14.16
C ASP A 235 12.19 4.44 -15.65
N SER A 236 12.04 3.33 -16.36
CA SER A 236 11.65 3.34 -17.78
C SER A 236 10.28 3.99 -18.03
N ILE A 237 9.30 3.74 -17.15
CA ILE A 237 7.96 4.35 -17.23
C ILE A 237 8.02 5.85 -16.89
N LEU A 238 8.80 6.23 -15.87
CA LEU A 238 8.94 7.62 -15.43
C LEU A 238 9.75 8.46 -16.43
N ASP A 239 10.76 7.88 -17.08
CA ASP A 239 11.51 8.54 -18.15
C ASP A 239 10.60 8.78 -19.39
N ASP A 240 9.74 7.81 -19.74
CA ASP A 240 8.71 7.97 -20.78
C ASP A 240 7.70 9.09 -20.42
N LEU A 241 7.27 9.11 -19.16
CA LEU A 241 6.40 10.16 -18.63
C LEU A 241 7.02 11.55 -18.78
N ALA A 242 8.32 11.69 -18.44
CA ALA A 242 9.04 12.95 -18.54
C ALA A 242 9.21 13.41 -20.00
N LEU A 243 9.48 12.50 -20.92
CA LEU A 243 9.57 12.80 -22.36
C LEU A 243 8.26 13.37 -22.92
N HIS A 244 7.12 12.93 -22.39
CA HIS A 244 5.80 13.39 -22.80
C HIS A 244 5.38 14.73 -22.15
N GLN A 245 6.02 15.16 -21.05
CA GLN A 245 5.71 16.40 -20.34
C GLN A 245 6.66 17.57 -20.69
N GLY A 246 7.81 17.30 -21.31
CA GLY A 246 8.78 18.33 -21.67
C GLY A 246 8.32 19.26 -22.82
N PRO A 247 8.80 20.52 -22.88
CA PRO A 247 8.56 21.39 -24.03
C PRO A 247 9.13 20.76 -25.31
N VAL A 248 8.38 20.85 -26.41
CA VAL A 248 8.60 20.16 -27.70
C VAL A 248 9.89 20.60 -28.45
N LYS A 249 10.91 21.15 -27.79
CA LYS A 249 12.14 21.62 -28.45
C LYS A 249 13.43 21.23 -27.72
N SER A 250 14.29 20.56 -28.50
CA SER A 250 15.74 20.32 -28.33
C SER A 250 16.12 19.28 -27.27
N LYS A 251 17.01 18.30 -27.48
CA LYS A 251 18.21 18.17 -28.33
C LYS A 251 18.60 16.68 -28.37
N LYS A 252 19.27 16.19 -29.42
CA LYS A 252 19.84 14.83 -29.50
C LYS A 252 20.81 14.58 -28.33
N MET A 253 20.32 13.96 -27.26
CA MET A 253 21.13 13.14 -26.38
C MET A 253 21.14 11.74 -26.98
N VAL A 254 22.29 11.05 -26.92
CA VAL A 254 22.44 9.68 -27.43
C VAL A 254 21.53 8.77 -26.60
N GLN A 255 20.28 8.64 -27.04
CA GLN A 255 19.33 7.69 -26.49
C GLN A 255 19.85 6.29 -26.81
N GLN A 256 20.23 5.55 -25.76
CA GLN A 256 19.99 4.11 -25.80
C GLN A 256 18.55 3.91 -26.28
N ALA A 257 18.39 3.04 -27.28
CA ALA A 257 17.10 2.83 -27.93
C ALA A 257 16.01 2.61 -26.87
N PRO A 258 14.89 3.36 -26.88
CA PRO A 258 13.84 3.15 -25.91
C PRO A 258 13.39 1.68 -25.99
N PRO A 259 13.15 1.02 -24.84
CA PRO A 259 12.75 -0.38 -24.83
C PRO A 259 11.55 -0.56 -25.76
N LYS A 260 11.73 -1.46 -26.73
CA LYS A 260 10.73 -1.74 -27.74
C LYS A 260 9.51 -2.34 -27.04
N SER A 261 8.46 -1.52 -26.93
CA SER A 261 7.13 -1.75 -26.35
C SER A 261 6.98 -1.48 -24.85
N GLN A 262 6.45 -0.29 -24.50
CA GLN A 262 5.97 0.05 -23.15
C GLN A 262 4.98 -0.98 -22.61
N VAL A 263 4.16 -1.59 -23.46
CA VAL A 263 3.20 -2.63 -23.09
C VAL A 263 3.92 -3.78 -22.37
N ALA A 264 5.09 -4.19 -22.85
CA ALA A 264 5.84 -5.30 -22.28
C ALA A 264 6.32 -4.99 -20.86
N ILE A 265 6.82 -3.78 -20.62
CA ILE A 265 7.24 -3.34 -19.28
C ILE A 265 6.05 -3.39 -18.33
N PHE A 266 4.90 -2.83 -18.72
CA PHE A 266 3.68 -2.88 -17.91
C PHE A 266 3.21 -4.32 -17.63
N VAL A 267 3.26 -5.22 -18.62
CA VAL A 267 2.88 -6.64 -18.46
C VAL A 267 3.79 -7.33 -17.46
N VAL A 268 5.11 -7.32 -17.68
CA VAL A 268 6.06 -8.05 -16.84
C VAL A 268 6.12 -7.45 -15.44
N LEU A 269 6.15 -6.12 -15.31
CA LEU A 269 6.11 -5.45 -14.00
C LEU A 269 4.84 -5.82 -13.21
N SER A 270 3.68 -5.88 -13.86
CA SER A 270 2.44 -6.32 -13.20
C SER A 270 2.55 -7.76 -12.71
N MET A 271 3.09 -8.68 -13.52
CA MET A 271 3.30 -10.08 -13.13
C MET A 271 4.25 -10.19 -11.93
N VAL A 272 5.35 -9.45 -11.91
CA VAL A 272 6.30 -9.41 -10.79
C VAL A 272 5.62 -8.92 -9.52
N LEU A 273 4.94 -7.78 -9.58
CA LEU A 273 4.29 -7.17 -8.42
C LEU A 273 3.15 -8.04 -7.87
N ARG A 274 2.39 -8.72 -8.74
CA ARG A 274 1.34 -9.67 -8.31
C ARG A 274 1.91 -10.95 -7.71
N ARG A 275 3.03 -11.46 -8.23
CA ARG A 275 3.60 -12.75 -7.79
C ARG A 275 4.48 -12.63 -6.56
N LYS A 276 5.28 -11.57 -6.46
CA LYS A 276 6.23 -11.29 -5.38
C LYS A 276 6.05 -9.85 -4.87
N PRO A 277 4.88 -9.53 -4.28
CA PRO A 277 4.59 -8.17 -3.84
C PRO A 277 5.59 -7.66 -2.78
N ASP A 278 6.23 -8.57 -2.02
CA ASP A 278 7.29 -8.26 -1.03
C ASP A 278 8.43 -7.38 -1.57
N VAL A 279 8.71 -7.46 -2.87
CA VAL A 279 9.71 -6.61 -3.52
C VAL A 279 9.38 -5.13 -3.35
N LEU A 280 8.10 -4.74 -3.35
CA LEU A 280 7.73 -3.35 -3.20
C LEU A 280 7.99 -2.82 -1.77
N ILE A 281 7.93 -3.69 -0.76
CA ILE A 281 8.31 -3.34 0.61
C ILE A 281 9.82 -3.10 0.70
N SER A 282 10.65 -3.98 0.12
CA SER A 282 12.11 -3.79 0.16
C SER A 282 12.57 -2.52 -0.56
N LEU A 283 11.79 -2.07 -1.55
CA LEU A 283 12.04 -0.83 -2.29
C LEU A 283 11.44 0.42 -1.64
N LEU A 284 10.64 0.28 -0.58
CA LEU A 284 9.96 1.41 0.06
C LEU A 284 10.92 2.52 0.53
N PRO A 285 12.08 2.25 1.17
CA PRO A 285 13.04 3.29 1.55
C PRO A 285 13.54 4.07 0.32
N ILE A 286 13.88 3.35 -0.76
CA ILE A 286 14.36 3.95 -2.01
C ILE A 286 13.29 4.86 -2.62
N ILE A 287 12.04 4.39 -2.67
CA ILE A 287 10.92 5.17 -3.21
C ILE A 287 10.65 6.42 -2.35
N LYS A 288 10.77 6.32 -1.02
CA LYS A 288 10.58 7.44 -0.09
C LYS A 288 11.65 8.52 -0.22
N GLU A 289 12.91 8.14 -0.28
CA GLU A 289 14.04 9.07 -0.21
C GLU A 289 14.43 9.65 -1.56
N ASN A 290 14.19 8.93 -2.65
CA ASN A 290 14.62 9.36 -3.97
C ASN A 290 13.55 10.24 -4.64
N SER A 291 13.93 11.48 -4.92
CA SER A 291 13.09 12.49 -5.59
C SER A 291 12.61 12.05 -6.97
N ARG A 292 13.25 11.06 -7.60
CA ARG A 292 12.79 10.42 -8.84
C ARG A 292 11.39 9.84 -8.70
N TYR A 293 11.02 9.26 -7.56
CA TYR A 293 9.71 8.63 -7.37
C TYR A 293 8.70 9.57 -6.67
N GLN A 294 9.18 10.70 -6.17
CA GLN A 294 8.37 11.72 -5.51
C GLN A 294 7.83 12.72 -6.53
N GLY A 295 6.58 13.14 -6.36
CA GLY A 295 5.94 14.14 -7.23
C GLY A 295 4.48 13.80 -7.55
N GLN A 296 3.67 14.84 -7.75
CA GLN A 296 2.23 14.69 -8.03
C GLN A 296 1.98 14.02 -9.39
N ASP A 297 2.83 14.28 -10.38
CA ASP A 297 2.77 13.70 -11.72
C ASP A 297 3.08 12.20 -11.74
N LYS A 298 3.87 11.74 -10.75
CA LYS A 298 4.36 10.35 -10.63
C LYS A 298 3.47 9.48 -9.77
N LEU A 299 2.73 10.09 -8.84
CA LEU A 299 1.82 9.41 -7.92
C LEU A 299 0.87 8.41 -8.63
N PRO A 300 0.27 8.70 -9.80
CA PRO A 300 -0.56 7.72 -10.49
C PRO A 300 0.15 6.42 -10.87
N VAL A 301 1.43 6.49 -11.23
CA VAL A 301 2.25 5.32 -11.55
C VAL A 301 2.56 4.52 -10.28
N ILE A 302 2.88 5.21 -9.18
CA ILE A 302 3.15 4.55 -7.89
C ILE A 302 1.88 3.89 -7.33
N VAL A 303 0.73 4.57 -7.39
CA VAL A 303 -0.56 4.00 -7.00
C VAL A 303 -0.92 2.80 -7.87
N TRP A 304 -0.68 2.85 -9.18
CA TRP A 304 -0.85 1.71 -10.07
C TRP A 304 0.02 0.52 -9.63
N ALA A 305 1.30 0.74 -9.34
CA ALA A 305 2.21 -0.31 -8.90
C ALA A 305 1.76 -0.94 -7.57
N ILE A 306 1.35 -0.12 -6.59
CA ILE A 306 0.78 -0.61 -5.33
C ILE A 306 -0.49 -1.43 -5.60
N ASN A 307 -1.38 -0.95 -6.48
CA ASN A 307 -2.61 -1.66 -6.83
C ASN A 307 -2.35 -3.02 -7.51
N GLN A 308 -1.27 -3.16 -8.29
CA GLN A 308 -0.83 -4.47 -8.79
C GLN A 308 -0.38 -5.38 -7.64
N ALA A 309 0.41 -4.87 -6.71
CA ALA A 309 0.84 -5.63 -5.54
C ALA A 309 -0.35 -6.06 -4.65
N CYS A 310 -1.37 -5.21 -4.50
CA CYS A 310 -2.62 -5.52 -3.79
C CYS A 310 -3.36 -6.74 -4.35
N GLN A 311 -3.25 -7.03 -5.65
CA GLN A 311 -3.88 -8.21 -6.26
C GLN A 311 -3.19 -9.51 -5.84
N GLY A 312 -1.89 -9.46 -5.56
CA GLY A 312 -1.12 -10.60 -5.06
C GLY A 312 -1.28 -10.80 -3.56
N ASP A 313 -1.23 -9.69 -2.81
CA ASP A 313 -1.29 -9.70 -1.35
C ASP A 313 -1.98 -8.43 -0.82
N LEU A 314 -3.18 -8.61 -0.27
CA LEU A 314 -3.98 -7.52 0.28
C LEU A 314 -3.33 -6.84 1.49
N VAL A 315 -2.65 -7.63 2.33
CA VAL A 315 -1.95 -7.16 3.54
C VAL A 315 -0.81 -6.23 3.15
N LEU A 316 -0.06 -6.60 2.10
CA LEU A 316 1.01 -5.76 1.56
C LEU A 316 0.49 -4.49 0.90
N GLY A 317 -0.62 -4.59 0.17
CA GLY A 317 -1.30 -3.44 -0.40
C GLY A 317 -1.65 -2.40 0.67
N LEU A 318 -2.25 -2.84 1.78
CA LEU A 318 -2.56 -1.96 2.90
C LEU A 318 -1.29 -1.41 3.56
N PHE A 319 -0.26 -2.25 3.74
CA PHE A 319 1.02 -1.82 4.28
C PHE A 319 1.60 -0.64 3.48
N MET A 320 1.67 -0.76 2.15
CA MET A 320 2.16 0.33 1.29
C MET A 320 1.28 1.57 1.39
N TRP A 321 -0.04 1.41 1.43
CA TRP A 321 -0.95 2.55 1.59
C TRP A 321 -0.71 3.28 2.92
N VAL A 322 -0.61 2.57 4.04
CA VAL A 322 -0.42 3.16 5.37
C VAL A 322 0.95 3.80 5.52
N HIS A 323 2.02 3.13 5.07
CA HIS A 323 3.38 3.58 5.31
C HIS A 323 3.89 4.60 4.29
N TYR A 324 3.30 4.67 3.10
CA TYR A 324 3.72 5.59 2.04
C TYR A 324 2.67 6.65 1.72
N LEU A 325 1.42 6.26 1.46
CA LEU A 325 0.40 7.16 0.91
C LEU A 325 -0.36 7.95 1.98
N LEU A 326 -0.70 7.33 3.10
CA LEU A 326 -1.41 8.00 4.20
C LEU A 326 -0.66 9.24 4.74
N PRO A 327 0.66 9.22 4.99
CA PRO A 327 1.40 10.40 5.41
C PRO A 327 1.30 11.58 4.44
N MET A 328 1.16 11.31 3.13
CA MET A 328 0.96 12.35 2.12
C MET A 328 -0.37 13.08 2.30
N LEU A 329 -1.41 12.41 2.81
CA LEU A 329 -2.73 13.01 3.06
C LEU A 329 -2.73 13.99 4.23
N SER A 330 -1.84 13.79 5.20
CA SER A 330 -1.76 14.55 6.45
C SER A 330 -0.89 15.81 6.36
N SER A 331 -0.09 15.95 5.30
CA SER A 331 0.77 17.11 5.10
C SER A 331 -0.04 18.30 4.55
N LYS A 332 -0.11 19.38 5.34
CA LYS A 332 -0.96 20.57 5.12
C LYS A 332 -0.73 21.30 3.79
N SER A 333 0.39 21.07 3.08
CA SER A 333 0.72 21.77 1.83
C SER A 333 0.88 20.89 0.59
N SER A 334 0.82 19.56 0.70
CA SER A 334 1.36 18.70 -0.36
C SER A 334 0.34 17.89 -1.17
N CYS A 335 -0.88 17.67 -0.67
CA CYS A 335 -1.84 16.79 -1.37
C CYS A 335 -2.95 17.59 -2.06
N ASN A 336 -2.89 17.65 -3.39
CA ASN A 336 -3.97 18.24 -4.19
C ASN A 336 -5.23 17.33 -4.15
N PRO A 337 -6.42 17.85 -4.52
CA PRO A 337 -7.66 17.09 -4.47
C PRO A 337 -7.65 15.80 -5.32
N GLN A 338 -6.98 15.78 -6.47
CA GLN A 338 -6.90 14.62 -7.35
C GLN A 338 -6.06 13.50 -6.73
N SER A 339 -4.91 13.85 -6.17
CA SER A 339 -4.03 12.93 -5.45
C SER A 339 -4.71 12.35 -4.21
N ARG A 340 -5.43 13.19 -3.46
CA ARG A 340 -6.24 12.73 -2.32
C ARG A 340 -7.30 11.74 -2.76
N ASP A 341 -8.03 12.06 -3.82
CA ASP A 341 -9.07 11.18 -4.38
C ASP A 341 -8.49 9.83 -4.80
N LEU A 342 -7.37 9.85 -5.52
CA LEU A 342 -6.68 8.65 -5.99
C LEU A 342 -6.21 7.74 -4.84
N ILE A 343 -5.60 8.34 -3.80
CA ILE A 343 -5.13 7.60 -2.62
C ILE A 343 -6.32 6.97 -1.87
N LEU A 344 -7.43 7.70 -1.72
CA LEU A 344 -8.63 7.18 -1.07
C LEU A 344 -9.31 6.07 -1.89
N GLN A 345 -9.36 6.20 -3.22
CA GLN A 345 -9.91 5.16 -4.10
C GLN A 345 -9.14 3.84 -3.96
N LEU A 346 -7.82 3.91 -3.76
CA LEU A 346 -7.00 2.72 -3.56
C LEU A 346 -7.36 1.99 -2.26
N VAL A 347 -7.44 2.67 -1.11
CA VAL A 347 -7.79 2.01 0.16
C VAL A 347 -9.24 1.51 0.16
N GLU A 348 -10.17 2.24 -0.43
CA GLU A 348 -11.54 1.76 -0.58
C GLU A 348 -11.60 0.46 -1.38
N ARG A 349 -10.81 0.37 -2.46
CA ARG A 349 -10.67 -0.88 -3.21
C ARG A 349 -10.05 -1.99 -2.34
N ILE A 350 -9.01 -1.71 -1.56
CA ILE A 350 -8.38 -2.70 -0.66
C ILE A 350 -9.40 -3.22 0.37
N LEU A 351 -10.28 -2.35 0.86
CA LEU A 351 -11.27 -2.72 1.88
C LEU A 351 -12.57 -3.31 1.28
N SER A 352 -12.80 -3.15 -0.02
CA SER A 352 -14.04 -3.59 -0.69
C SER A 352 -14.30 -5.12 -0.72
N PRO A 353 -13.30 -6.01 -0.81
CA PRO A 353 -13.57 -7.46 -0.86
C PRO A 353 -14.26 -7.95 0.42
N PRO A 354 -15.25 -8.86 0.36
CA PRO A 354 -16.01 -9.30 1.53
C PRO A 354 -15.15 -9.91 2.66
N LYS A 355 -14.00 -10.51 2.31
CA LYS A 355 -13.06 -11.11 3.27
C LYS A 355 -11.90 -10.18 3.66
N ALA A 356 -11.89 -8.94 3.18
CA ALA A 356 -10.78 -8.01 3.41
C ALA A 356 -10.54 -7.78 4.91
N HIS A 357 -11.59 -7.50 5.68
CA HIS A 357 -11.50 -7.31 7.12
C HIS A 357 -10.79 -8.48 7.82
N THR A 358 -11.25 -9.71 7.60
CA THR A 358 -10.66 -10.90 8.23
C THR A 358 -9.21 -11.12 7.79
N ILE A 359 -8.90 -10.94 6.51
CA ILE A 359 -7.53 -11.09 5.99
C ILE A 359 -6.59 -10.06 6.64
N LEU A 360 -7.02 -8.81 6.73
CA LEU A 360 -6.21 -7.70 7.23
C LEU A 360 -6.01 -7.78 8.76
N VAL A 361 -7.04 -8.16 9.51
CA VAL A 361 -6.95 -8.37 10.97
C VAL A 361 -6.01 -9.53 11.29
N ASN A 362 -6.12 -10.65 10.56
CA ASN A 362 -5.21 -11.78 10.73
C ASN A 362 -3.77 -11.46 10.27
N GLY A 363 -3.63 -10.52 9.33
CA GLY A 363 -2.35 -10.03 8.81
C GLY A 363 -1.83 -8.76 9.48
N ALA A 364 -2.38 -8.34 10.62
CA ALA A 364 -2.11 -7.03 11.23
C ALA A 364 -0.63 -6.77 11.57
N VAL A 365 0.17 -7.83 11.68
CA VAL A 365 1.63 -7.78 11.85
C VAL A 365 2.30 -8.59 10.74
N ARG A 366 3.26 -8.00 10.05
CA ARG A 366 4.06 -8.63 9.00
C ARG A 366 5.55 -8.38 9.26
N LYS A 367 6.35 -9.45 9.32
CA LYS A 367 7.81 -9.38 9.54
C LYS A 367 8.22 -8.51 10.74
N GLY A 368 7.42 -8.51 11.81
CA GLY A 368 7.65 -7.70 13.01
C GLY A 368 7.08 -6.28 12.95
N GLU A 369 6.66 -5.81 11.78
CA GLU A 369 6.07 -4.47 11.60
C GLU A 369 4.54 -4.51 11.56
N ARG A 370 3.91 -3.45 12.06
CA ARG A 370 2.45 -3.33 12.07
C ARG A 370 1.95 -2.76 10.74
N LEU A 371 0.83 -3.30 10.25
CA LEU A 371 0.11 -2.71 9.12
C LEU A 371 -0.33 -1.28 9.43
N VAL A 372 -1.00 -1.10 10.57
CA VAL A 372 -1.42 0.21 11.08
C VAL A 372 -0.71 0.46 12.41
N PRO A 373 0.46 1.15 12.42
CA PRO A 373 1.12 1.54 13.65
C PRO A 373 0.32 2.62 14.41
N PRO A 374 0.55 2.81 15.72
CA PRO A 374 -0.16 3.85 16.50
C PRO A 374 -0.06 5.26 15.93
N SER A 375 1.06 5.64 15.30
CA SER A 375 1.21 6.92 14.62
C SER A 375 0.26 7.06 13.41
N ALA A 376 0.07 6.00 12.63
CA ALA A 376 -0.90 5.99 11.54
C ALA A 376 -2.34 6.01 12.06
N LEU A 377 -2.62 5.33 13.17
CA LEU A 377 -3.93 5.40 13.83
C LEU A 377 -4.25 6.84 14.28
N GLU A 378 -3.28 7.57 14.84
CA GLU A 378 -3.47 8.99 15.17
C GLU A 378 -3.84 9.82 13.93
N LEU A 379 -3.13 9.64 12.82
CA LEU A 379 -3.45 10.34 11.56
C LEU A 379 -4.86 10.02 11.07
N LEU A 380 -5.28 8.75 11.16
CA LEU A 380 -6.61 8.32 10.77
C LEU A 380 -7.70 8.92 11.67
N VAL A 381 -7.50 8.91 12.99
CA VAL A 381 -8.43 9.53 13.96
C VAL A 381 -8.61 11.02 13.63
N ARG A 382 -7.51 11.75 13.42
CA ARG A 382 -7.56 13.19 13.10
C ARG A 382 -8.18 13.49 11.74
N ALA A 383 -7.96 12.62 10.74
CA ALA A 383 -8.55 12.76 9.42
C ALA A 383 -10.06 12.43 9.41
N THR A 384 -10.49 11.51 10.28
CA THR A 384 -11.87 11.05 10.37
C THR A 384 -12.74 12.01 11.19
N PHE A 385 -12.20 12.57 12.27
CA PHE A 385 -12.93 13.43 13.19
C PHE A 385 -12.35 14.86 13.25
N PRO A 386 -12.28 15.60 12.13
CA PRO A 386 -11.84 16.99 12.15
C PRO A 386 -12.89 17.90 12.81
N ALA A 387 -12.49 19.13 13.15
CA ALA A 387 -13.43 20.15 13.60
C ALA A 387 -14.56 20.36 12.57
N PRO A 388 -15.79 20.70 12.99
CA PRO A 388 -16.92 20.86 12.06
C PRO A 388 -16.64 21.81 10.89
N SER A 389 -15.87 22.88 11.11
CA SER A 389 -15.45 23.84 10.08
C SER A 389 -14.42 23.31 9.09
N ALA A 390 -13.70 22.24 9.43
CA ALA A 390 -12.65 21.64 8.61
C ALA A 390 -13.14 20.40 7.83
N ARG A 391 -14.42 20.02 7.99
CA ARG A 391 -15.01 18.89 7.26
C ARG A 391 -15.06 19.19 5.76
N VAL A 392 -14.54 18.26 4.96
CA VAL A 392 -14.59 18.25 3.50
C VAL A 392 -15.22 16.96 2.98
N LYS A 393 -15.53 16.86 1.68
CA LYS A 393 -16.06 15.62 1.06
C LYS A 393 -15.22 14.37 1.33
N ALA A 394 -13.90 14.53 1.47
CA ALA A 394 -13.01 13.41 1.79
C ALA A 394 -13.23 12.86 3.21
N THR A 395 -13.80 13.64 4.14
CA THR A 395 -14.05 13.21 5.53
C THR A 395 -14.99 12.01 5.57
N GLU A 396 -16.07 12.02 4.78
CA GLU A 396 -17.03 10.91 4.70
C GLU A 396 -16.36 9.60 4.24
N ARG A 397 -15.34 9.71 3.38
CA ARG A 397 -14.56 8.56 2.92
C ARG A 397 -13.64 8.02 4.02
N PHE A 398 -13.04 8.91 4.82
CA PHE A 398 -12.31 8.49 6.02
C PHE A 398 -13.22 7.81 7.04
N GLU A 399 -14.42 8.33 7.27
CA GLU A 399 -15.43 7.73 8.16
C GLU A 399 -15.82 6.31 7.70
N ALA A 400 -15.91 6.07 6.39
CA ALA A 400 -16.22 4.75 5.85
C ALA A 400 -15.08 3.73 6.05
N ILE A 401 -13.82 4.13 5.87
CA ILE A 401 -12.66 3.22 5.98
C ILE A 401 -12.17 3.06 7.42
N TYR A 402 -12.41 4.03 8.30
CA TYR A 402 -11.86 4.12 9.65
C TYR A 402 -12.14 2.89 10.52
N PRO A 403 -13.38 2.34 10.62
CA PRO A 403 -13.66 1.22 11.50
C PRO A 403 -12.78 -0.01 11.22
N THR A 404 -12.62 -0.37 9.95
CA THR A 404 -11.76 -1.50 9.56
C THR A 404 -10.30 -1.22 9.87
N LEU A 405 -9.81 0.00 9.61
CA LEU A 405 -8.41 0.35 9.88
C LEU A 405 -8.10 0.43 11.39
N LYS A 406 -9.07 0.88 12.20
CA LYS A 406 -9.02 0.84 13.65
C LYS A 406 -8.92 -0.60 14.14
N ASP A 407 -9.77 -1.50 13.65
CA ASP A 407 -9.71 -2.92 14.02
C ASP A 407 -8.35 -3.54 13.71
N VAL A 408 -7.78 -3.25 12.53
CA VAL A 408 -6.43 -3.71 12.15
C VAL A 408 -5.35 -3.12 13.07
N ALA A 409 -5.46 -1.85 13.46
CA ALA A 409 -4.51 -1.21 14.38
C ALA A 409 -4.54 -1.85 15.77
N LEU A 410 -5.74 -2.18 16.25
CA LEU A 410 -5.98 -2.75 17.58
C LEU A 410 -5.89 -4.28 17.61
N ALA A 411 -5.72 -4.95 16.46
CA ALA A 411 -5.54 -6.39 16.34
C ALA A 411 -4.20 -6.81 16.97
N VAL A 412 -4.26 -7.14 18.27
CA VAL A 412 -3.11 -7.59 19.07
C VAL A 412 -3.56 -8.70 20.01
N ALA A 413 -2.72 -9.72 20.16
CA ALA A 413 -2.96 -10.77 21.14
C ALA A 413 -3.08 -10.17 22.56
N PRO A 414 -4.19 -10.39 23.28
CA PRO A 414 -4.37 -9.91 24.65
C PRO A 414 -3.25 -10.40 25.58
N GLY A 415 -2.82 -9.56 26.53
CA GLY A 415 -1.78 -9.89 27.51
C GLY A 415 -0.35 -9.98 26.95
N SER A 416 -0.13 -9.79 25.65
CA SER A 416 1.20 -9.84 25.04
C SER A 416 2.07 -8.61 25.37
N LYS A 417 3.40 -8.74 25.24
CA LYS A 417 4.33 -7.59 25.30
C LYS A 417 3.97 -6.51 24.27
N ALA A 418 3.55 -6.94 23.07
CA ALA A 418 3.12 -6.03 22.01
C ALA A 418 1.86 -5.23 22.40
N MET A 419 0.92 -5.83 23.14
CA MET A 419 -0.26 -5.10 23.66
C MET A 419 0.16 -3.99 24.63
N ARG A 420 1.14 -4.25 25.51
CA ARG A 420 1.67 -3.23 26.42
C ARG A 420 2.29 -2.06 25.66
N LEU A 421 3.13 -2.34 24.65
CA LEU A 421 3.74 -1.29 23.82
C LEU A 421 2.70 -0.47 23.05
N VAL A 422 1.72 -1.13 22.42
CA VAL A 422 0.67 -0.43 21.66
C VAL A 422 -0.17 0.47 22.54
N THR A 423 -0.61 -0.02 23.70
CA THR A 423 -1.41 0.77 24.64
C THR A 423 -0.63 1.98 25.19
N GLN A 424 0.66 1.80 25.47
CA GLN A 424 1.56 2.88 25.88
C GLN A 424 1.76 3.96 24.79
N GLN A 425 1.73 3.58 23.50
CA GLN A 425 1.84 4.53 22.40
C GLN A 425 0.50 5.20 22.03
N ILE A 426 -0.63 4.49 22.19
CA ILE A 426 -1.96 5.04 21.87
C ILE A 426 -2.44 6.01 22.94
N MET A 427 -2.21 5.69 24.21
CA MET A 427 -2.73 6.48 25.33
C MET A 427 -2.35 7.98 25.26
N PRO A 428 -1.08 8.37 25.00
CA PRO A 428 -0.68 9.79 24.96
C PRO A 428 -1.40 10.63 23.91
N PHE A 429 -1.56 10.15 22.67
CA PHE A 429 -2.28 10.94 21.67
C PHE A 429 -3.79 10.93 21.93
N SER A 430 -4.34 9.84 22.48
CA SER A 430 -5.77 9.74 22.76
C SER A 430 -6.21 10.70 23.87
N VAL A 431 -5.43 10.88 24.94
CA VAL A 431 -5.76 11.87 25.98
C VAL A 431 -5.68 13.29 25.44
N LYS A 432 -4.68 13.59 24.62
CA LYS A 432 -4.54 14.90 23.99
C LYS A 432 -5.75 15.21 23.11
N ALA A 433 -6.08 14.30 22.19
CA ALA A 433 -7.23 14.45 21.31
C ALA A 433 -8.57 14.52 22.07
N ALA A 434 -8.69 13.82 23.20
CA ALA A 434 -9.87 13.91 24.07
C ALA A 434 -10.09 15.31 24.66
N GLY A 435 -9.02 16.08 24.86
CA GLY A 435 -9.06 17.44 25.40
C GLY A 435 -9.13 18.58 24.37
N GLU A 436 -9.17 18.29 23.06
CA GLU A 436 -9.11 19.34 22.01
C GLU A 436 -10.45 20.08 21.79
N GLY A 437 -11.51 19.75 22.52
CA GLY A 437 -12.80 20.44 22.44
C GLY A 437 -13.62 20.15 21.17
N ILE A 438 -13.21 19.15 20.37
CA ILE A 438 -13.93 18.71 19.17
C ILE A 438 -14.81 17.50 19.55
N PRO A 439 -16.16 17.60 19.55
CA PRO A 439 -17.02 16.59 20.17
C PRO A 439 -16.83 15.14 19.67
N ASP A 440 -16.80 14.93 18.35
CA ASP A 440 -16.68 13.58 17.79
C ASP A 440 -15.25 13.02 17.96
N LEU A 441 -14.23 13.86 17.83
CA LEU A 441 -12.85 13.50 18.14
C LEU A 441 -12.70 13.12 19.61
N SER A 442 -13.25 13.92 20.51
CA SER A 442 -13.18 13.68 21.95
C SER A 442 -13.88 12.37 22.33
N ARG A 443 -14.99 12.04 21.67
CA ARG A 443 -15.70 10.77 21.87
C ARG A 443 -14.83 9.58 21.47
N GLU A 444 -14.33 9.58 20.23
CA GLU A 444 -13.51 8.48 19.72
C GLU A 444 -12.17 8.34 20.46
N ALA A 445 -11.52 9.45 20.78
CA ALA A 445 -10.28 9.45 21.53
C ALA A 445 -10.49 8.92 22.96
N SER A 446 -11.63 9.24 23.59
CA SER A 446 -12.00 8.65 24.88
C SER A 446 -12.25 7.14 24.77
N ASP A 447 -12.86 6.66 23.67
CA ASP A 447 -13.01 5.22 23.41
C ASP A 447 -11.66 4.50 23.32
N LEU A 448 -10.70 5.07 22.59
CA LEU A 448 -9.33 4.53 22.49
C LEU A 448 -8.61 4.55 23.84
N PHE A 449 -8.75 5.63 24.62
CA PHE A 449 -8.16 5.73 25.95
C PHE A 449 -8.74 4.65 26.90
N ILE A 450 -10.06 4.47 26.92
CA ILE A 450 -10.72 3.45 27.73
C ILE A 450 -10.34 2.05 27.26
N TRP A 451 -10.16 1.84 25.96
CA TRP A 451 -9.62 0.58 25.43
C TRP A 451 -8.21 0.31 26.00
N CYS A 452 -7.31 1.31 26.05
CA CYS A 452 -5.99 1.15 26.66
C CYS A 452 -6.09 0.72 28.14
N LEU A 453 -6.97 1.35 28.93
CA LEU A 453 -7.21 0.99 30.33
C LEU A 453 -7.73 -0.45 30.50
N ALA A 454 -8.51 -0.95 29.54
CA ALA A 454 -9.02 -2.32 29.56
C ALA A 454 -7.95 -3.35 29.23
N GLN A 455 -7.02 -3.01 28.32
CA GLN A 455 -5.99 -3.94 27.85
C GLN A 455 -4.72 -3.96 28.71
N ASN A 456 -4.39 -2.87 29.39
CA ASN A 456 -3.13 -2.74 30.14
C ASN A 456 -3.33 -2.03 31.49
N PRO A 457 -3.16 -2.72 32.63
CA PRO A 457 -3.28 -2.10 33.95
C PRO A 457 -2.29 -0.97 34.22
N ASP A 458 -1.11 -0.95 33.56
CA ASP A 458 -0.12 0.12 33.74
C ASP A 458 -0.65 1.48 33.25
N CYS A 459 -1.60 1.47 32.32
CA CYS A 459 -2.26 2.67 31.83
C CYS A 459 -3.01 3.45 32.92
N TYR A 460 -3.43 2.79 34.02
CA TYR A 460 -4.03 3.49 35.16
C TYR A 460 -3.03 4.35 35.93
N LYS A 461 -1.76 3.92 36.02
CA LYS A 461 -0.69 4.71 36.64
C LYS A 461 -0.32 5.88 35.73
N GLN A 462 -0.17 5.63 34.44
CA GLN A 462 0.09 6.69 33.46
C GLN A 462 -1.01 7.75 33.46
N TRP A 463 -2.28 7.35 33.54
CA TRP A 463 -3.38 8.29 33.67
C TRP A 463 -3.27 9.09 34.98
N ASP A 464 -2.88 8.43 36.07
CA ASP A 464 -2.63 9.09 37.35
C ASP A 464 -1.56 10.19 37.26
N ASP A 465 -0.45 9.90 36.60
CA ASP A 465 0.68 10.83 36.46
C ASP A 465 0.30 12.07 35.66
N ILE A 466 -0.49 11.94 34.59
CA ILE A 466 -0.82 13.04 33.67
C ILE A 466 -2.16 13.74 33.97
N TYR A 467 -2.87 13.31 35.01
CA TYR A 467 -4.27 13.67 35.26
C TYR A 467 -4.53 15.17 35.39
N LEU A 468 -3.76 15.86 36.26
CA LEU A 468 -3.97 17.28 36.53
C LEU A 468 -3.62 18.17 35.33
N ASP A 469 -2.69 17.73 34.49
CA ASP A 469 -2.27 18.43 33.27
C ASP A 469 -3.29 18.24 32.13
N ASN A 470 -4.14 17.21 32.23
CA ASN A 470 -5.13 16.84 31.21
C ASN A 470 -6.54 16.76 31.81
N ILE A 471 -6.91 17.74 32.65
CA ILE A 471 -8.15 17.68 33.41
C ILE A 471 -9.40 17.65 32.51
N GLU A 472 -9.44 18.45 31.44
CA GLU A 472 -10.58 18.51 30.51
C GLU A 472 -10.76 17.19 29.75
N ALA A 473 -9.66 16.62 29.25
CA ALA A 473 -9.65 15.29 28.65
C ALA A 473 -10.11 14.22 29.64
N SER A 474 -9.61 14.28 30.87
CA SER A 474 -9.98 13.34 31.93
C SER A 474 -11.45 13.44 32.31
N ILE A 475 -12.05 14.64 32.31
CA ILE A 475 -13.50 14.82 32.50
C ILE A 475 -14.26 14.10 31.38
N ASN A 476 -13.86 14.25 30.12
CA ASN A 476 -14.52 13.58 28.99
C ASN A 476 -14.45 12.05 29.12
N ILE A 477 -13.28 11.52 29.49
CA ILE A 477 -13.06 10.09 29.72
C ILE A 477 -13.90 9.58 30.91
N LEU A 478 -13.88 10.27 32.05
CA LEU A 478 -14.65 9.92 33.25
C LEU A 478 -16.15 9.99 32.99
N LYS A 479 -16.61 11.03 32.29
CA LYS A 479 -18.01 11.17 31.88
C LYS A 479 -18.43 9.99 31.03
N LYS A 480 -17.64 9.63 30.02
CA LYS A 480 -17.94 8.49 29.16
C LYS A 480 -17.94 7.15 29.91
N LEU A 481 -16.95 6.90 30.77
CA LEU A 481 -16.95 5.73 31.68
C LEU A 481 -18.19 5.67 32.57
N SER A 482 -18.65 6.83 33.06
CA SER A 482 -19.89 6.93 33.83
C SER A 482 -21.12 6.64 32.95
N ASP A 483 -21.24 7.26 31.79
CA ASP A 483 -22.45 7.15 30.97
C ASP A 483 -22.59 5.73 30.37
N GLU A 484 -21.47 5.13 29.96
CA GLU A 484 -21.41 3.80 29.32
C GLU A 484 -20.96 2.68 30.29
N TRP A 485 -21.14 2.88 31.60
CA TRP A 485 -20.66 1.98 32.64
C TRP A 485 -21.03 0.51 32.42
N LYS A 486 -22.25 0.21 31.95
CA LYS A 486 -22.68 -1.18 31.70
C LYS A 486 -21.86 -1.87 30.60
N VAL A 487 -21.44 -1.12 29.58
CA VAL A 487 -20.62 -1.64 28.48
C VAL A 487 -19.18 -1.86 28.94
N HIS A 488 -18.64 -0.91 29.71
CA HIS A 488 -17.25 -0.94 30.14
C HIS A 488 -17.00 -1.85 31.35
N SER A 489 -17.95 -1.96 32.29
CA SER A 489 -17.79 -2.77 33.51
C SER A 489 -17.56 -4.27 33.23
N VAL A 490 -18.09 -4.78 32.11
CA VAL A 490 -17.87 -6.16 31.64
C VAL A 490 -16.49 -6.33 31.00
N LYS A 491 -15.95 -5.26 30.37
CA LYS A 491 -14.64 -5.27 29.68
C LYS A 491 -13.47 -4.94 30.60
N HIS A 492 -13.71 -4.23 31.71
CA HIS A 492 -12.67 -3.93 32.69
C HIS A 492 -12.49 -5.10 33.65
N ALA A 493 -11.44 -5.90 33.44
CA ALA A 493 -11.01 -6.90 34.41
C ALA A 493 -10.39 -6.29 35.69
N ASN A 494 -9.98 -5.01 35.64
CA ASN A 494 -9.21 -4.35 36.70
C ASN A 494 -10.02 -3.30 37.49
N HIS A 495 -11.11 -3.71 38.13
CA HIS A 495 -11.91 -2.81 38.98
C HIS A 495 -11.10 -2.24 40.15
N ASP A 496 -10.10 -2.97 40.64
CA ASP A 496 -9.22 -2.52 41.72
C ASP A 496 -8.28 -1.39 41.29
N SER A 497 -7.64 -1.50 40.11
CA SER A 497 -6.79 -0.43 39.57
C SER A 497 -7.59 0.85 39.33
N LEU A 498 -8.78 0.73 38.72
CA LEU A 498 -9.69 1.86 38.53
C LEU A 498 -10.08 2.49 39.88
N LYS A 499 -10.39 1.69 40.89
CA LYS A 499 -10.74 2.18 42.23
C LYS A 499 -9.59 2.94 42.89
N VAL A 500 -8.35 2.44 42.77
CA VAL A 500 -7.16 3.11 43.30
C VAL A 500 -6.94 4.45 42.59
N THR A 501 -6.96 4.46 41.26
CA THR A 501 -6.79 5.69 40.46
C THR A 501 -7.88 6.73 40.77
N LEU A 502 -9.15 6.34 40.86
CA LEU A 502 -10.24 7.27 41.18
C LEU A 502 -10.12 7.85 42.60
N LYS A 503 -9.54 7.12 43.56
CA LYS A 503 -9.25 7.67 44.89
C LYS A 503 -8.13 8.72 44.82
N SER A 504 -7.05 8.40 44.10
CA SER A 504 -5.95 9.35 43.85
C SER A 504 -6.46 10.63 43.18
N PHE A 505 -7.32 10.51 42.16
CA PHE A 505 -7.95 11.67 41.50
C PHE A 505 -8.75 12.53 42.48
N LYS A 506 -9.51 11.91 43.39
CA LYS A 506 -10.25 12.66 44.40
C LYS A 506 -9.32 13.47 45.31
N GLU A 507 -8.24 12.86 45.77
CA GLU A 507 -7.25 13.51 46.63
C GLU A 507 -6.54 14.65 45.88
N LYS A 508 -6.14 14.42 44.62
CA LYS A 508 -5.54 15.44 43.74
C LYS A 508 -6.49 16.62 43.49
N ASN A 509 -7.77 16.34 43.23
CA ASN A 509 -8.79 17.38 43.06
C ASN A 509 -8.98 18.20 44.33
N GLU A 510 -9.13 17.55 45.49
CA GLU A 510 -9.33 18.21 46.78
C GLU A 510 -8.15 19.12 47.13
N LYS A 511 -6.92 18.64 46.91
CA LYS A 511 -5.70 19.45 47.08
C LYS A 511 -5.65 20.63 46.13
N ALA A 512 -5.91 20.41 44.83
CA ALA A 512 -5.85 21.46 43.82
C ALA A 512 -6.91 22.54 44.07
N MET A 513 -8.15 22.14 44.41
CA MET A 513 -9.23 23.09 44.72
C MET A 513 -8.94 23.99 45.93
N GLY A 514 -8.13 23.51 46.88
CA GLY A 514 -7.77 24.30 48.08
C GLY A 514 -6.87 25.50 47.80
N SER A 515 -6.21 25.53 46.64
CA SER A 515 -5.28 26.59 46.23
C SER A 515 -5.61 27.22 44.87
N GLU A 516 -6.71 26.81 44.24
CA GLU A 516 -7.06 27.23 42.87
C GLU A 516 -7.82 28.56 42.87
N ASN A 517 -7.29 29.53 42.11
CA ASN A 517 -7.89 30.86 41.97
C ASN A 517 -8.61 31.04 40.63
N ASP A 518 -8.29 30.21 39.63
CA ASP A 518 -8.98 30.24 38.35
C ASP A 518 -10.36 29.56 38.45
N THR A 519 -11.42 30.37 38.25
CA THR A 519 -12.81 29.91 38.27
C THR A 519 -13.11 28.80 37.26
N ALA A 520 -12.49 28.82 36.07
CA ALA A 520 -12.72 27.84 35.02
C ALA A 520 -12.08 26.50 35.41
N ARG A 521 -10.81 26.53 35.84
CA ARG A 521 -10.11 25.35 36.34
C ARG A 521 -10.77 24.77 37.59
N LEU A 522 -11.26 25.61 38.51
CA LEU A 522 -12.01 25.18 39.67
C LEU A 522 -13.31 24.46 39.28
N ALA A 523 -14.02 24.92 38.25
CA ALA A 523 -15.20 24.24 37.71
C ALA A 523 -14.84 22.86 37.14
N SER A 524 -13.78 22.77 36.34
CA SER A 524 -13.26 21.50 35.80
C SER A 524 -12.91 20.50 36.90
N LEU A 525 -12.21 20.94 37.96
CA LEU A 525 -11.89 20.08 39.11
C LEU A 525 -13.14 19.57 39.83
N LYS A 526 -14.17 20.41 39.99
CA LYS A 526 -15.46 20.01 40.59
C LYS A 526 -16.20 19.00 39.73
N ASP A 527 -16.20 19.18 38.42
CA ASP A 527 -16.82 18.24 37.47
C ASP A 527 -16.11 16.90 37.46
N ALA A 528 -14.77 16.89 37.43
CA ALA A 528 -13.99 15.67 37.54
C ALA A 528 -14.27 14.94 38.88
N GLN A 529 -14.33 15.70 39.98
CA GLN A 529 -14.67 15.19 41.31
C GLN A 529 -16.04 14.52 41.35
N LYS A 530 -17.04 15.12 40.68
CA LYS A 530 -18.39 14.57 40.55
C LYS A 530 -18.37 13.22 39.85
N TYR A 531 -17.72 13.10 38.69
CA TYR A 531 -17.67 11.83 37.96
C TYR A 531 -16.89 10.75 38.73
N CYS A 532 -15.78 11.11 39.39
CA CYS A 532 -15.04 10.17 40.24
C CYS A 532 -15.94 9.55 41.33
N LYS A 533 -16.75 10.38 42.01
CA LYS A 533 -17.70 9.92 43.04
C LYS A 533 -18.77 8.98 42.47
N ILE A 534 -19.32 9.32 41.29
CA ILE A 534 -20.34 8.49 40.62
C ILE A 534 -19.76 7.11 40.30
N ILE A 535 -18.59 7.05 39.67
CA ILE A 535 -17.97 5.79 39.25
C ILE A 535 -17.57 4.95 40.47
N LEU A 536 -16.93 5.55 41.47
CA LEU A 536 -16.58 4.85 42.71
C LEU A 536 -17.81 4.24 43.39
N GLY A 537 -18.93 4.97 43.45
CA GLY A 537 -20.19 4.46 43.99
C GLY A 537 -20.69 3.23 43.23
N ARG A 538 -20.51 3.19 41.91
CA ARG A 538 -20.90 2.04 41.07
C ARG A 538 -19.97 0.85 41.23
N VAL A 539 -18.66 1.06 41.27
CA VAL A 539 -17.66 0.00 41.51
C VAL A 539 -17.92 -0.69 42.85
N VAL A 540 -18.18 0.10 43.90
CA VAL A 540 -18.44 -0.45 45.24
C VAL A 540 -19.76 -1.22 45.29
N ARG A 541 -20.83 -0.71 44.67
CA ARG A 541 -22.15 -1.38 44.66
C ARG A 541 -22.17 -2.66 43.82
N GLY A 542 -21.47 -2.70 42.68
CA GLY A 542 -21.37 -3.91 41.84
C GLY A 542 -20.72 -5.09 42.57
N HIS A 543 -19.70 -4.80 43.39
CA HIS A 543 -19.02 -5.80 44.19
C HIS A 543 -19.86 -6.33 45.37
N VAL A 544 -20.73 -5.50 45.96
CA VAL A 544 -21.65 -5.91 47.03
C VAL A 544 -22.75 -6.83 46.50
N CYS A 545 -23.30 -6.57 45.31
CA CYS A 545 -24.34 -7.42 44.72
C CYS A 545 -23.82 -8.84 44.39
N MET A 546 -22.62 -8.95 43.81
CA MET A 546 -22.03 -10.27 43.52
C MET A 546 -21.65 -11.05 44.78
N LYS A 547 -21.09 -10.39 45.81
CA LYS A 547 -20.81 -11.04 47.09
C LYS A 547 -22.08 -11.57 47.74
N ASN A 548 -23.17 -10.80 47.73
CA ASN A 548 -24.44 -11.24 48.32
C ASN A 548 -25.06 -12.41 47.54
N ILE A 549 -24.97 -12.43 46.21
CA ILE A 549 -25.45 -13.56 45.40
C ILE A 549 -24.65 -14.84 45.68
N VAL A 550 -23.32 -14.76 45.74
CA VAL A 550 -22.46 -15.91 46.08
C VAL A 550 -22.72 -16.40 47.50
N PHE A 551 -22.91 -15.50 48.46
CA PHE A 551 -23.30 -15.88 49.82
C PHE A 551 -24.68 -16.55 49.86
N VAL A 552 -25.65 -16.05 49.08
CA VAL A 552 -26.99 -16.65 49.00
C VAL A 552 -26.95 -18.02 48.33
N THR A 553 -26.20 -18.22 47.24
CA THR A 553 -26.08 -19.55 46.60
C THR A 553 -25.31 -20.54 47.45
N VAL A 554 -24.23 -20.13 48.13
CA VAL A 554 -23.52 -21.01 49.08
C VAL A 554 -24.40 -21.35 50.27
N ALA A 555 -25.13 -20.39 50.83
CA ALA A 555 -26.08 -20.65 51.92
C ALA A 555 -27.22 -21.57 51.48
N PHE A 556 -27.74 -21.41 50.25
CA PHE A 556 -28.79 -22.26 49.69
C PHE A 556 -28.27 -23.68 49.41
N ALA A 557 -27.02 -23.83 48.94
CA ALA A 557 -26.39 -25.13 48.73
C ALA A 557 -26.12 -25.87 50.05
N ILE A 558 -25.66 -25.16 51.09
CA ILE A 558 -25.48 -25.72 52.43
C ILE A 558 -26.84 -26.09 53.04
N GLY A 559 -27.85 -25.24 52.89
CA GLY A 559 -29.22 -25.51 53.34
C GLY A 559 -29.84 -26.73 52.63
N ALA A 560 -29.68 -26.83 51.32
CA ALA A 560 -30.16 -27.97 50.53
C ALA A 560 -29.42 -29.28 50.90
N ALA A 561 -28.13 -29.23 51.19
CA ALA A 561 -27.37 -30.40 51.65
C ALA A 561 -27.79 -30.87 53.05
N PHE A 562 -28.15 -29.95 53.95
CA PHE A 562 -28.71 -30.27 55.26
C PHE A 562 -30.11 -30.87 55.15
N ILE A 563 -30.98 -30.31 54.29
CA ILE A 563 -32.33 -30.83 54.05
C ILE A 563 -32.29 -32.19 53.36
N SER A 564 -31.37 -32.40 52.40
CA SER A 564 -31.18 -33.68 51.71
C SER A 564 -30.63 -34.78 52.63
N LYS A 565 -29.93 -34.44 53.72
CA LYS A 565 -29.53 -35.41 54.75
C LYS A 565 -30.65 -35.73 55.75
N ALA A 566 -31.69 -34.88 55.83
CA ALA A 566 -32.76 -34.99 56.83
C ALA A 566 -34.04 -35.69 56.32
N MET A 567 -34.14 -36.06 55.04
CA MET A 567 -35.33 -36.71 54.49
C MET A 567 -35.01 -38.03 53.77
N PRO A 568 -35.54 -39.18 54.21
CA PRO A 568 -35.47 -40.42 53.44
C PRO A 568 -36.50 -40.39 52.30
N SER A 569 -35.99 -40.46 51.06
CA SER A 569 -36.61 -40.87 49.80
C SER A 569 -38.13 -40.66 49.65
N TRP A 570 -38.52 -39.55 49.00
CA TRP A 570 -39.83 -39.46 48.34
C TRP A 570 -39.70 -39.84 46.86
N ASP A 571 -40.58 -40.74 46.46
CA ASP A 571 -40.71 -41.36 45.15
C ASP A 571 -41.18 -40.32 44.12
N LEU A 572 -40.31 -39.99 43.15
CA LEU A 572 -40.49 -38.89 42.19
C LEU A 572 -41.55 -39.18 41.11
N ASP A 573 -42.12 -40.38 41.06
CA ASP A 573 -43.12 -40.78 40.06
C ASP A 573 -44.53 -40.18 40.31
N LYS A 574 -44.78 -39.53 41.45
CA LYS A 574 -46.08 -38.93 41.76
C LYS A 574 -46.24 -37.46 41.35
N LEU A 575 -45.21 -36.81 40.81
CA LEU A 575 -45.24 -35.36 40.51
C LEU A 575 -45.54 -34.99 39.05
N PHE A 576 -45.66 -35.96 38.13
CA PHE A 576 -46.01 -35.71 36.73
C PHE A 576 -47.44 -36.14 36.40
N VAL A 577 -48.44 -35.45 36.98
CA VAL A 577 -49.79 -35.41 36.43
C VAL A 577 -49.91 -34.17 35.54
N LYS A 578 -50.10 -34.39 34.23
CA LYS A 578 -50.25 -33.35 33.20
C LYS A 578 -51.41 -32.38 33.54
N PRO A 579 -51.27 -31.06 33.31
CA PRO A 579 -52.37 -30.13 33.45
C PRO A 579 -53.29 -30.19 32.21
N ASN A 580 -54.58 -30.45 32.42
CA ASN A 580 -55.63 -30.12 31.46
C ASN A 580 -56.13 -28.69 31.75
N LEU A 581 -56.10 -27.84 30.73
CA LEU A 581 -56.77 -26.53 30.69
C LEU A 581 -58.30 -26.70 30.83
N PRO A 582 -59.00 -25.70 31.39
CA PRO A 582 -59.44 -24.54 30.59
C PRO A 582 -58.71 -23.23 30.90
#